data_AF-A0A948U5N9-F1
#
_entry.id   AF-A0A948U5N9-F1
#
_cell.length_a   1.000
_cell.length_b   1.000
_cell.length_c   1.000
_cell.angle_alpha   90.00
_cell.angle_beta   90.00
_cell.angle_gamma   90.00
#
_symmetry.space_group_name_H-M   'P 1'
#
loop_
_entity.id
_entity.type
_entity.pdbx_description
1 polymer ?
#
loop_
_entity_poly.entity_id
_entity_poly.type
_entity_poly.pdbx_seq_one_letter_code
_entity_poly.pdbx_strand_id
1 'polypeptide(L)'
;MRLKLFFSLALLWANLAWAGAQQYEPLAASVQAALHAAVSDQAAPEPRFDTIEEKIDWLTEMSRRLEKRMPDRRARHEFLKAVHYEARRAGLDPQLVLGLIQVESGFRKHAVSSAGARGYMQVMPFWVKLIGKPDHNLFHLRSNLRFGCTILRHYLDIEKGDLFRALGRYNGSLGRPDYPNLVRATWEKQWGWAPQRLAAR
;
A
#
# COMPACT_ATOMS: atom_id res chain seq x y z
N MET A 1 43.24 -23.54 -28.96
CA MET A 1 41.82 -23.67 -28.59
C MET A 1 41.32 -22.30 -28.15
N ARG A 2 40.48 -21.61 -28.94
CA ARG A 2 39.98 -20.26 -28.63
C ARG A 2 38.69 -20.36 -27.82
N LEU A 3 38.74 -20.03 -26.53
CA LEU A 3 37.57 -20.04 -25.66
C LEU A 3 36.81 -18.72 -25.84
N LYS A 4 35.68 -18.76 -26.56
CA LYS A 4 34.72 -17.65 -26.63
C LYS A 4 33.92 -17.66 -25.32
N LEU A 5 34.19 -16.71 -24.41
CA LEU A 5 33.32 -16.47 -23.25
C LEU A 5 32.06 -15.73 -23.73
N PHE A 6 30.91 -16.39 -23.65
CA PHE A 6 29.61 -15.76 -23.86
C PHE A 6 29.15 -15.04 -22.58
N PHE A 7 28.66 -13.82 -22.79
CA PHE A 7 28.07 -12.91 -21.82
C PHE A 7 26.96 -13.55 -20.97
N SER A 8 26.90 -13.18 -19.70
CA SER A 8 25.63 -13.07 -18.97
C SER A 8 25.55 -11.67 -18.40
N LEU A 9 24.94 -10.76 -19.16
CA LEU A 9 24.53 -9.45 -18.66
C LEU A 9 23.34 -9.70 -17.72
N ALA A 10 23.61 -9.84 -16.42
CA ALA A 10 22.57 -9.86 -15.41
C ALA A 10 21.91 -8.47 -15.38
N LEU A 11 20.80 -8.30 -16.11
CA LEU A 11 19.92 -7.15 -15.92
C LEU A 11 19.37 -7.22 -14.50
N LEU A 12 20.00 -6.49 -13.60
CA LEU A 12 19.41 -6.10 -12.33
C LEU A 12 18.13 -5.32 -12.65
N TRP A 13 16.98 -5.99 -12.54
CA TRP A 13 15.68 -5.33 -12.51
C TRP A 13 15.65 -4.45 -11.26
N ALA A 14 16.12 -3.22 -11.39
CA ALA A 14 15.82 -2.18 -10.44
C ALA A 14 14.29 -2.03 -10.48
N ASN A 15 13.62 -2.59 -9.47
CA ASN A 15 12.21 -2.35 -9.21
C ASN A 15 12.04 -0.84 -8.97
N LEU A 16 11.91 -0.08 -10.06
CA LEU A 16 11.57 1.33 -10.08
C LEU A 16 10.23 1.46 -9.36
N ALA A 17 10.16 2.36 -8.37
CA ALA A 17 8.89 2.74 -7.76
C ALA A 17 7.97 3.26 -8.87
N TRP A 18 6.81 2.64 -9.05
CA TRP A 18 5.82 3.05 -10.06
C TRP A 18 5.01 4.26 -9.61
N ALA A 19 5.58 5.15 -8.79
CA ALA A 19 4.91 6.37 -8.36
C ALA A 19 4.89 7.37 -9.50
N GLY A 20 3.70 7.65 -10.04
CA GLY A 20 3.48 8.67 -11.04
C GLY A 20 3.60 10.08 -10.44
N ALA A 21 3.50 11.09 -11.29
CA ALA A 21 3.53 12.50 -10.89
C ALA A 21 2.14 12.94 -10.42
N GLN A 22 1.63 12.37 -9.32
CA GLN A 22 0.37 12.79 -8.71
C GLN A 22 0.38 14.30 -8.49
N GLN A 23 -0.64 14.98 -9.03
CA GLN A 23 -0.82 16.41 -8.90
C GLN A 23 -1.77 16.74 -7.75
N TYR A 24 -1.53 17.88 -7.10
CA TYR A 24 -2.44 18.38 -6.08
C TYR A 24 -3.74 18.86 -6.73
N GLU A 25 -4.86 18.29 -6.29
CA GLU A 25 -6.21 18.74 -6.63
C GLU A 25 -6.78 19.50 -5.42
N PRO A 26 -7.28 20.75 -5.58
CA PRO A 26 -7.82 21.52 -4.47
C PRO A 26 -8.97 20.80 -3.74
N LEU A 27 -8.85 20.69 -2.42
CA LEU A 27 -9.89 20.11 -1.57
C LEU A 27 -10.83 21.18 -1.03
N ALA A 28 -12.11 20.85 -0.93
CA ALA A 28 -13.02 21.64 -0.11
C ALA A 28 -12.57 21.62 1.36
N ALA A 29 -12.76 22.72 2.08
CA ALA A 29 -12.32 22.85 3.47
C ALA A 29 -12.88 21.75 4.39
N SER A 30 -14.14 21.35 4.18
CA SER A 30 -14.77 20.24 4.90
C SER A 30 -14.10 18.89 4.64
N VAL A 31 -13.72 18.63 3.37
CA VAL A 31 -12.99 17.42 2.99
C VAL A 31 -11.61 17.41 3.61
N GLN A 32 -10.89 18.54 3.53
CA GLN A 32 -9.57 18.67 4.16
C GLN A 32 -9.65 18.43 5.67
N ALA A 33 -10.65 18.99 6.36
CA ALA A 33 -10.85 18.78 7.79
C ALA A 33 -11.16 17.32 8.13
N ALA A 34 -12.01 16.65 7.34
CA ALA A 34 -12.33 15.24 7.52
C ALA A 34 -11.09 14.34 7.34
N LEU A 35 -10.29 14.60 6.30
CA LEU A 35 -9.04 13.88 6.06
C LEU A 35 -7.99 14.16 7.15
N HIS A 36 -7.90 15.40 7.63
CA HIS A 36 -7.02 15.76 8.74
C HIS A 36 -7.38 14.99 10.02
N ALA A 37 -8.66 14.93 10.36
CA ALA A 37 -9.14 14.13 11.48
C ALA A 37 -8.81 12.64 11.28
N ALA A 38 -9.02 12.11 10.06
CA ALA A 38 -8.76 10.72 9.74
C ALA A 38 -7.28 10.32 9.91
N VAL A 39 -6.33 11.20 9.58
CA VAL A 39 -4.89 10.92 9.72
C VAL A 39 -4.31 11.25 11.11
N SER A 40 -5.02 12.04 11.92
CA SER A 40 -4.56 12.52 13.23
C SER A 40 -4.87 11.58 14.41
N ASP A 41 -5.76 10.62 14.21
CA ASP A 41 -6.14 9.60 15.20
C ASP A 41 -4.94 8.70 15.55
N GLN A 42 -4.78 8.35 16.83
CA GLN A 42 -3.65 7.55 17.36
C GLN A 42 -4.06 6.18 17.93
N ALA A 43 -5.26 5.68 17.61
CA ALA A 43 -5.74 4.40 18.14
C ALA A 43 -4.75 3.22 17.99
N ALA A 44 -4.76 2.34 18.99
CA ALA A 44 -3.84 1.22 19.11
C ALA A 44 -3.99 0.23 17.93
N PRO A 45 -2.87 -0.35 17.44
CA PRO A 45 -2.80 -1.02 16.14
C PRO A 45 -3.30 -2.47 16.16
N GLU A 46 -4.05 -2.93 17.16
CA GLU A 46 -4.51 -4.32 17.14
C GLU A 46 -5.61 -4.47 16.06
N PRO A 47 -5.33 -5.22 14.98
CA PRO A 47 -6.29 -5.43 13.90
C PRO A 47 -7.50 -6.21 14.41
N ARG A 48 -8.69 -5.76 14.00
CA ARG A 48 -9.93 -6.53 14.19
C ARG A 48 -10.02 -7.59 13.09
N PHE A 49 -10.05 -8.85 13.51
CA PHE A 49 -10.40 -10.02 12.69
C PHE A 49 -11.75 -10.55 13.18
N ASP A 50 -12.44 -11.35 12.37
CA ASP A 50 -13.73 -11.93 12.76
C ASP A 50 -13.51 -13.03 13.82
N THR A 51 -12.43 -13.81 13.69
CA THR A 51 -12.01 -14.79 14.70
C THR A 51 -10.50 -14.81 14.95
N ILE A 52 -10.08 -15.48 16.03
CA ILE A 52 -8.65 -15.67 16.34
C ILE A 52 -7.98 -16.60 15.33
N GLU A 53 -8.70 -17.63 14.88
CA GLU A 53 -8.26 -18.57 13.85
C GLU A 53 -7.99 -17.82 12.55
N GLU A 54 -8.91 -16.95 12.12
CA GLU A 54 -8.73 -16.11 10.94
C GLU A 54 -7.48 -15.23 11.05
N LYS A 55 -7.27 -14.61 12.21
CA LYS A 55 -6.07 -13.81 12.50
C LYS A 55 -4.79 -14.64 12.34
N ILE A 56 -4.77 -15.85 12.87
CA ILE A 56 -3.61 -16.74 12.83
C ILE A 56 -3.34 -17.19 11.39
N ASP A 57 -4.36 -17.64 10.67
CA ASP A 57 -4.26 -18.14 9.30
C ASP A 57 -3.79 -17.03 8.35
N TRP A 58 -4.41 -15.85 8.45
CA TRP A 58 -4.04 -14.70 7.64
C TRP A 58 -2.61 -14.25 7.90
N LEU A 59 -2.23 -14.08 9.19
CA LEU A 59 -0.86 -13.66 9.54
C LEU A 59 0.16 -14.69 9.11
N THR A 60 -0.13 -15.99 9.25
CA THR A 60 0.77 -17.07 8.83
C THR A 60 0.99 -17.04 7.33
N GLU A 61 -0.07 -17.00 6.53
CA GLU A 61 0.03 -17.02 5.08
C GLU A 61 0.68 -15.75 4.52
N MET A 62 0.27 -14.57 5.00
CA MET A 62 0.88 -13.31 4.54
C MET A 62 2.33 -13.17 4.99
N SER A 63 2.68 -13.65 6.19
CA SER A 63 4.08 -13.65 6.68
C SER A 63 4.95 -14.54 5.81
N ARG A 64 4.47 -15.72 5.40
CA ARG A 64 5.18 -16.60 4.47
C ARG A 64 5.41 -15.95 3.11
N ARG A 65 4.39 -15.31 2.52
CA ARG A 65 4.52 -14.63 1.20
C ARG A 65 5.51 -13.46 1.23
N LEU A 66 5.57 -12.76 2.36
CA LEU A 66 6.38 -11.54 2.50
C LEU A 66 7.82 -11.82 2.98
N GLU A 67 8.14 -13.04 3.40
CA GLU A 67 9.43 -13.43 4.00
C GLU A 67 10.65 -13.00 3.18
N LYS A 68 10.63 -13.22 1.86
CA LYS A 68 11.75 -12.84 0.98
C LYS A 68 12.01 -11.33 0.92
N ARG A 69 10.99 -10.50 1.16
CA ARG A 69 11.08 -9.03 1.07
C ARG A 69 11.27 -8.37 2.42
N MET A 70 10.81 -9.02 3.50
CA MET A 70 10.99 -8.56 4.87
C MET A 70 11.47 -9.73 5.75
N PRO A 71 12.77 -10.08 5.75
CA PRO A 71 13.26 -11.29 6.44
C PRO A 71 13.04 -11.27 7.95
N ASP A 72 13.15 -10.10 8.59
CA ASP A 72 12.89 -9.95 10.03
C ASP A 72 11.43 -10.26 10.37
N ARG A 73 11.22 -11.37 11.08
CA ARG A 73 9.88 -11.90 11.38
C ARG A 73 9.06 -10.94 12.24
N ARG A 74 9.69 -10.24 13.21
CA ARG A 74 8.99 -9.31 14.10
C ARG A 74 8.49 -8.10 13.32
N ALA A 75 9.36 -7.44 12.58
CA ALA A 75 8.99 -6.30 11.72
C ALA A 75 7.97 -6.69 10.67
N ARG A 76 8.06 -7.90 10.10
CA ARG A 76 7.08 -8.43 9.15
C ARG A 76 5.69 -8.58 9.77
N HIS A 77 5.58 -9.15 10.97
CA HIS A 77 4.29 -9.25 11.66
C HIS A 77 3.73 -7.89 12.06
N GLU A 78 4.57 -6.99 12.58
CA GLU A 78 4.14 -5.62 12.92
C GLU A 78 3.65 -4.86 11.67
N PHE A 79 4.34 -5.01 10.54
CA PHE A 79 3.92 -4.48 9.25
C PHE A 79 2.57 -5.04 8.82
N LEU A 80 2.38 -6.35 8.87
CA LEU A 80 1.12 -7.00 8.45
C LEU A 80 -0.07 -6.59 9.33
N LYS A 81 0.12 -6.53 10.66
CA LYS A 81 -0.89 -6.02 11.59
C LYS A 81 -1.27 -4.58 11.26
N ALA A 82 -0.28 -3.72 11.00
CA ALA A 82 -0.50 -2.32 10.65
C ALA A 82 -1.23 -2.17 9.31
N VAL A 83 -0.85 -2.94 8.28
CA VAL A 83 -1.55 -2.94 6.98
C VAL A 83 -3.00 -3.35 7.16
N HIS A 84 -3.25 -4.46 7.87
CA HIS A 84 -4.60 -4.94 8.10
C HIS A 84 -5.45 -3.91 8.85
N TYR A 85 -4.90 -3.33 9.91
CA TYR A 85 -5.58 -2.31 10.71
C TYR A 85 -5.93 -1.07 9.88
N GLU A 86 -4.94 -0.47 9.19
CA GLU A 86 -5.15 0.77 8.42
C GLU A 86 -6.04 0.58 7.20
N ALA A 87 -5.92 -0.56 6.51
CA ALA A 87 -6.80 -0.91 5.40
C ALA A 87 -8.25 -1.03 5.87
N ARG A 88 -8.52 -1.86 6.90
CA ARG A 88 -9.89 -2.08 7.40
C ARG A 88 -10.50 -0.81 7.97
N ARG A 89 -9.72 0.01 8.68
CA ARG A 89 -10.19 1.30 9.20
C ARG A 89 -10.60 2.25 8.08
N ALA A 90 -9.87 2.27 6.97
CA ALA A 90 -10.24 3.01 5.77
C ALA A 90 -11.30 2.29 4.91
N GLY A 91 -11.86 1.16 5.37
CA GLY A 91 -12.81 0.35 4.61
C GLY A 91 -12.22 -0.33 3.37
N LEU A 92 -10.90 -0.45 3.27
CA LEU A 92 -10.19 -1.07 2.15
C LEU A 92 -9.97 -2.56 2.42
N ASP A 93 -9.83 -3.33 1.35
CA ASP A 93 -9.34 -4.70 1.43
C ASP A 93 -7.83 -4.70 1.77
N PRO A 94 -7.37 -5.36 2.85
CA PRO A 94 -5.95 -5.49 3.15
C PRO A 94 -5.12 -6.13 2.03
N GLN A 95 -5.69 -7.04 1.24
CA GLN A 95 -5.02 -7.67 0.10
C GLN A 95 -4.79 -6.66 -1.03
N LEU A 96 -5.74 -5.77 -1.29
CA LEU A 96 -5.58 -4.65 -2.23
C LEU A 96 -4.42 -3.74 -1.78
N VAL A 97 -4.37 -3.40 -0.48
CA VAL A 97 -3.31 -2.55 0.07
C VAL A 97 -1.93 -3.22 -0.02
N LEU A 98 -1.82 -4.53 0.22
CA LEU A 98 -0.57 -5.28 0.01
C LEU A 98 -0.14 -5.27 -1.46
N GLY A 99 -1.08 -5.46 -2.39
CA GLY A 99 -0.83 -5.36 -3.83
C GLY A 99 -0.33 -3.99 -4.24
N LEU A 100 -0.97 -2.93 -3.75
CA LEU A 100 -0.55 -1.55 -3.98
C LEU A 100 0.85 -1.28 -3.43
N ILE A 101 1.15 -1.64 -2.18
CA ILE A 101 2.48 -1.44 -1.57
C ILE A 101 3.57 -2.16 -2.36
N GLN A 102 3.27 -3.35 -2.89
CA GLN A 102 4.21 -4.07 -3.71
C GLN A 102 4.57 -3.31 -4.98
N VAL A 103 3.57 -2.76 -5.69
CA VAL A 103 3.78 -1.98 -6.91
C VAL A 103 4.50 -0.67 -6.61
N GLU A 104 4.13 0.00 -5.52
CA GLU A 104 4.66 1.31 -5.16
C GLU A 104 6.11 1.25 -4.68
N SER A 105 6.41 0.38 -3.71
CA SER A 105 7.70 0.37 -3.04
C SER A 105 8.42 -0.97 -3.04
N GLY A 106 7.74 -2.05 -3.42
CA GLY A 106 8.24 -3.41 -3.20
C GLY A 106 8.47 -3.70 -1.72
N PHE A 107 7.67 -3.09 -0.83
CA PHE A 107 7.80 -3.18 0.64
C PHE A 107 9.05 -2.49 1.22
N ARG A 108 9.62 -1.50 0.53
CA ARG A 108 10.79 -0.74 1.03
C ARG A 108 10.35 0.47 1.86
N LYS A 109 10.62 0.43 3.17
CA LYS A 109 10.29 1.48 4.15
C LYS A 109 10.79 2.87 3.75
N HIS A 110 11.99 2.95 3.18
CA HIS A 110 12.69 4.20 2.84
C HIS A 110 12.69 4.50 1.34
N ALA A 111 11.75 3.92 0.57
CA ALA A 111 11.63 4.23 -0.85
C ALA A 111 11.31 5.71 -1.07
N VAL A 112 12.00 6.32 -2.04
CA VAL A 112 11.75 7.68 -2.53
C VAL A 112 11.71 7.62 -4.06
N SER A 113 10.63 8.09 -4.67
CA SER A 113 10.54 8.18 -6.14
C SER A 113 11.26 9.41 -6.67
N SER A 114 11.48 9.48 -7.99
CA SER A 114 11.98 10.67 -8.67
C SER A 114 11.06 11.89 -8.50
N ALA A 115 9.75 11.67 -8.37
CA ALA A 115 8.76 12.72 -8.07
C ALA A 115 8.73 13.10 -6.57
N GLY A 116 9.47 12.40 -5.71
CA GLY A 116 9.57 12.68 -4.28
C GLY A 116 8.53 11.97 -3.41
N ALA A 117 7.78 11.01 -3.96
CA ALA A 117 6.86 10.15 -3.22
C ALA A 117 7.63 9.28 -2.19
N ARG A 118 7.06 9.03 -0.99
CA ARG A 118 7.81 8.43 0.14
C ARG A 118 7.15 7.20 0.75
N GLY A 119 8.00 6.26 1.16
CA GLY A 119 7.64 5.13 2.01
C GLY A 119 6.88 4.01 1.30
N TYR A 120 6.23 3.15 2.08
CA TYR A 120 5.60 1.91 1.60
C TYR A 120 4.54 2.13 0.51
N MET A 121 3.66 3.10 0.72
CA MET A 121 2.57 3.45 -0.20
C MET A 121 2.91 4.63 -1.11
N GLN A 122 4.17 5.09 -1.13
CA GLN A 122 4.64 6.21 -1.96
C GLN A 122 3.72 7.44 -1.86
N VAL A 123 3.49 7.91 -0.63
CA VAL A 123 2.67 9.10 -0.40
C VAL A 123 3.46 10.36 -0.76
N MET A 124 2.83 11.27 -1.49
CA MET A 124 3.43 12.56 -1.84
C MET A 124 3.52 13.51 -0.63
N PRO A 125 4.64 14.22 -0.42
CA PRO A 125 4.83 15.11 0.73
C PRO A 125 3.80 16.24 0.88
N PHE A 126 3.16 16.68 -0.21
CA PHE A 126 2.15 17.73 -0.13
C PHE A 126 0.94 17.30 0.70
N TRP A 127 0.61 16.00 0.76
CA TRP A 127 -0.46 15.50 1.62
C TRP A 127 -0.20 15.78 3.09
N VAL A 128 1.05 15.67 3.55
CA VAL A 128 1.40 16.01 4.94
C VAL A 128 1.17 17.49 5.21
N LYS A 129 1.50 18.36 4.26
CA LYS A 129 1.24 19.80 4.39
C LYS A 129 -0.26 20.12 4.42
N LEU A 130 -1.05 19.36 3.68
CA LEU A 130 -2.48 19.62 3.49
C LEU A 130 -3.34 19.06 4.63
N ILE A 131 -3.09 17.82 5.05
CA ILE A 131 -3.94 17.09 6.01
C ILE A 131 -3.16 16.58 7.23
N GLY A 132 -1.83 16.73 7.27
CA GLY A 132 -1.00 16.20 8.35
C GLY A 132 -0.77 17.15 9.53
N LYS A 133 0.07 16.68 10.46
CA LYS A 133 0.65 17.46 11.56
C LYS A 133 2.17 17.59 11.35
N PRO A 134 2.84 18.59 11.96
CA PRO A 134 4.27 18.82 11.78
C PRO A 134 5.18 17.63 12.13
N ASP A 135 4.75 16.76 13.05
CA ASP A 135 5.47 15.57 13.51
C ASP A 135 5.24 14.33 12.64
N HIS A 136 4.33 14.39 11.66
CA HIS A 136 4.05 13.27 10.77
C HIS A 136 5.21 13.01 9.79
N ASN A 137 5.73 11.78 9.82
CA ASN A 137 6.83 11.34 8.96
C ASN A 137 6.41 10.17 8.06
N LEU A 138 6.46 10.37 6.74
CA LEU A 138 6.07 9.35 5.74
C LEU A 138 7.02 8.14 5.67
N PHE A 139 8.15 8.13 6.39
CA PHE A 139 8.99 6.95 6.57
C PHE A 139 8.61 6.12 7.81
N HIS A 140 7.72 6.63 8.67
CA HIS A 140 7.18 5.87 9.79
C HIS A 140 6.06 4.97 9.30
N LEU A 141 6.11 3.69 9.70
CA LEU A 141 5.20 2.63 9.24
C LEU A 141 3.73 3.05 9.33
N ARG A 142 3.27 3.40 10.54
CA ARG A 142 1.86 3.74 10.78
C ARG A 142 1.45 5.00 10.03
N SER A 143 2.24 6.06 10.10
CA SER A 143 1.95 7.31 9.40
C SER A 143 1.83 7.09 7.89
N ASN A 144 2.74 6.32 7.28
CA ASN A 144 2.70 6.06 5.84
C ASN A 144 1.43 5.28 5.43
N LEU A 145 1.13 4.19 6.14
CA LEU A 145 -0.05 3.36 5.85
C LEU A 145 -1.35 4.11 6.10
N ARG A 146 -1.45 4.87 7.20
CA ARG A 146 -2.59 5.72 7.53
C ARG A 146 -2.87 6.70 6.39
N PHE A 147 -1.86 7.47 5.98
CA PHE A 147 -2.02 8.43 4.88
C PHE A 147 -2.41 7.72 3.59
N GLY A 148 -1.67 6.67 3.19
CA GLY A 148 -1.92 5.99 1.93
C GLY A 148 -3.32 5.37 1.86
N CYS A 149 -3.79 4.74 2.94
CA CYS A 149 -5.13 4.18 3.01
C CYS A 149 -6.22 5.26 3.01
N THR A 150 -6.03 6.35 3.77
CA THR A 150 -6.97 7.48 3.80
C THR A 150 -7.08 8.17 2.43
N ILE A 151 -5.97 8.37 1.72
CA ILE A 151 -5.95 8.98 0.38
C ILE A 151 -6.60 8.04 -0.65
N LEU A 152 -6.32 6.74 -0.61
CA LEU A 152 -6.95 5.79 -1.54
C LEU A 152 -8.47 5.71 -1.32
N ARG A 153 -8.92 5.67 -0.06
CA ARG A 153 -10.35 5.75 0.27
C ARG A 153 -10.97 7.04 -0.26
N HIS A 154 -10.33 8.18 -0.04
CA HIS A 154 -10.80 9.45 -0.56
C HIS A 154 -11.03 9.42 -2.08
N TYR A 155 -10.08 8.88 -2.84
CA TYR A 155 -10.25 8.77 -4.29
C TYR A 155 -11.29 7.75 -4.72
N LEU A 156 -11.46 6.65 -3.98
CA LEU A 156 -12.57 5.72 -4.20
C LEU A 156 -13.91 6.40 -4.03
N ASP A 157 -14.06 7.25 -3.00
CA ASP A 157 -15.31 7.95 -2.74
C ASP A 157 -15.60 9.00 -3.84
N ILE A 158 -14.59 9.75 -4.30
CA ILE A 158 -14.69 10.67 -5.46
C ILE A 158 -15.13 9.91 -6.71
N GLU A 159 -14.54 8.74 -6.95
CA GLU A 159 -14.80 7.92 -8.14
C GLU A 159 -15.97 6.94 -7.94
N LYS A 160 -16.80 7.14 -6.90
CA LYS A 160 -18.02 6.38 -6.63
C LYS A 160 -17.81 4.85 -6.59
N GLY A 161 -16.67 4.44 -6.05
CA GLY A 161 -16.26 3.04 -5.95
C GLY A 161 -15.54 2.48 -7.17
N ASP A 162 -15.31 3.26 -8.23
CA ASP A 162 -14.48 2.83 -9.36
C ASP A 162 -13.01 2.78 -8.95
N LEU A 163 -12.57 1.57 -8.59
CA LEU A 163 -11.19 1.31 -8.18
C LEU A 163 -10.17 1.60 -9.28
N PHE A 164 -10.51 1.39 -10.55
CA PHE A 164 -9.61 1.66 -11.67
C PHE A 164 -9.28 3.15 -11.74
N ARG A 165 -10.31 4.00 -11.67
CA ARG A 165 -10.15 5.45 -11.68
C ARG A 165 -9.49 5.96 -10.39
N ALA A 166 -9.86 5.41 -9.23
CA ALA A 166 -9.25 5.78 -7.96
C ALA A 166 -7.75 5.50 -7.92
N LEU A 167 -7.30 4.33 -8.39
CA LEU A 167 -5.88 4.01 -8.55
C LEU A 167 -5.18 4.94 -9.54
N GLY A 168 -5.85 5.30 -10.64
CA GLY A 168 -5.37 6.30 -11.58
C GLY A 168 -5.10 7.66 -10.90
N ARG A 169 -5.99 8.14 -10.03
CA ARG A 169 -5.77 9.37 -9.25
C ARG A 169 -4.69 9.23 -8.19
N TYR A 170 -4.66 8.09 -7.51
CA TYR A 170 -3.66 7.80 -6.49
C TYR A 170 -2.24 7.92 -7.06
N ASN A 171 -2.05 7.42 -8.28
CA ASN A 171 -0.77 7.49 -8.99
C ASN A 171 -0.51 8.82 -9.71
N GLY A 172 -1.56 9.47 -10.23
CA GLY A 172 -1.44 10.58 -11.18
C GLY A 172 -1.52 10.14 -12.65
N SER A 173 -2.07 8.96 -12.94
CA SER A 173 -2.24 8.39 -14.28
C SER A 173 -3.73 8.24 -14.65
N LEU A 174 -4.59 9.16 -14.23
CA LEU A 174 -6.04 9.06 -14.43
C LEU A 174 -6.40 8.77 -15.90
N GLY A 175 -7.23 7.76 -16.12
CA GLY A 175 -7.65 7.30 -17.45
C GLY A 175 -6.64 6.39 -18.16
N ARG A 176 -5.42 6.18 -17.62
CA ARG A 176 -4.44 5.24 -18.18
C ARG A 176 -4.54 3.87 -17.52
N PRO A 177 -4.53 2.77 -18.29
CA PRO A 177 -4.80 1.43 -17.77
C PRO A 177 -3.61 0.75 -17.10
N ASP A 178 -2.37 1.13 -17.44
CA ASP A 178 -1.18 0.35 -17.08
C ASP A 178 -1.02 0.19 -15.56
N TYR A 179 -1.04 1.30 -14.82
CA TYR A 179 -0.87 1.29 -13.36
C TYR A 179 -2.03 0.61 -12.63
N PRO A 180 -3.32 0.96 -12.86
CA PRO A 180 -4.42 0.28 -12.18
C PRO A 180 -4.48 -1.23 -12.46
N ASN A 181 -4.19 -1.64 -13.70
CA ASN A 181 -4.15 -3.06 -14.06
C ASN A 181 -2.98 -3.78 -13.39
N LEU A 182 -1.82 -3.13 -13.26
CA LEU A 182 -0.67 -3.71 -12.55
C LEU A 182 -0.98 -3.93 -11.05
N VAL A 183 -1.60 -2.96 -10.39
CA VAL A 183 -2.03 -3.08 -8.99
C VAL A 183 -3.08 -4.19 -8.85
N ARG A 184 -4.12 -4.20 -9.69
CA ARG A 184 -5.15 -5.25 -9.68
C ARG A 184 -4.55 -6.64 -9.89
N ALA A 185 -3.70 -6.81 -10.90
CA ALA A 185 -3.04 -8.08 -11.16
C ALA A 185 -2.15 -8.55 -10.00
N THR A 186 -1.45 -7.62 -9.34
CA THR A 186 -0.61 -7.93 -8.18
C THR A 186 -1.46 -8.33 -6.97
N TRP A 187 -2.53 -7.59 -6.71
CA TRP A 187 -3.52 -7.91 -5.67
C TRP A 187 -4.11 -9.31 -5.87
N GLU A 188 -4.74 -9.56 -7.02
CA GLU A 188 -5.48 -10.81 -7.28
C GLU A 188 -4.55 -12.02 -7.32
N LYS A 189 -3.40 -11.91 -7.99
CA LYS A 189 -2.52 -13.07 -8.24
C LYS A 189 -1.54 -13.36 -7.12
N GLN A 190 -1.11 -12.35 -6.36
CA GLN A 190 -0.05 -12.54 -5.34
C GLN A 190 -0.59 -12.41 -3.92
N TRP A 191 -1.61 -11.58 -3.70
CA TRP A 191 -2.12 -11.26 -2.37
C TRP A 191 -3.52 -11.79 -2.10
N GLY A 192 -4.24 -12.26 -3.13
CA GLY A 192 -5.54 -12.88 -2.99
C GLY A 192 -5.57 -13.90 -1.84
N TRP A 193 -6.55 -13.72 -0.97
CA TRP A 193 -6.79 -14.55 0.20
C TRP A 193 -8.28 -14.56 0.51
N ALA A 194 -8.78 -15.70 0.93
CA ALA A 194 -10.14 -15.86 1.44
C ALA A 194 -10.06 -16.79 2.66
N PRO A 195 -10.82 -16.52 3.73
CA PRO A 195 -10.91 -17.45 4.85
C PRO A 195 -11.36 -18.80 4.32
N GLN A 196 -10.65 -19.87 4.68
CA GLN A 196 -11.14 -21.21 4.42
C GLN A 196 -12.32 -21.45 5.35
N ARG A 197 -13.54 -21.15 4.88
CA ARG A 197 -14.73 -21.67 5.53
C ARG A 197 -14.68 -23.17 5.32
N LEU A 198 -14.34 -23.92 6.38
CA LEU A 198 -14.64 -25.34 6.43
C LEU A 198 -16.12 -25.44 6.09
N ALA A 199 -16.45 -26.00 4.92
CA ALA A 199 -17.80 -26.40 4.64
C ALA A 199 -18.15 -27.37 5.76
N ALA A 200 -19.05 -26.96 6.65
CA ALA A 200 -19.65 -27.87 7.62
C ALA A 200 -20.25 -29.00 6.78
N ARG A 201 -19.58 -30.16 6.82
CA ARG A 201 -20.08 -31.42 6.28
C ARG A 201 -20.88 -32.10 7.37
#